data_AF-G0EY10-F1
#
_entry.id   AF-G0EY10-F1
#
_cell.length_a   1.000
_cell.length_b   1.000
_cell.length_c   1.000
_cell.angle_alpha   90.00
_cell.angle_beta   90.00
_cell.angle_gamma   90.00
#
_symmetry.space_group_name_H-M   'P 1'
#
loop_
_entity.id
_entity.type
_entity.pdbx_description
1 polymer ?
#
loop_
_entity_poly.entity_id
_entity_poly.type
_entity_poly.pdbx_seq_one_letter_code
_entity_poly.pdbx_strand_id
1 'polypeptide(L)'
;MSAYIKLLQQSAPADSPHKLPLTQQFLEWYGDLPEIARDRPFSMVEFEQALGTQGKYISPVLLALGWQRKRRWSSLGQYHRYWVPPHILKATHAALIV
;
A
#
# COMPACT_ATOMS: atom_id res chain seq x y z
N MET A 1 5.81 19.84 -31.27
CA MET A 1 5.63 18.76 -30.26
C MET A 1 6.87 17.89 -30.26
N SER A 2 7.60 17.86 -29.14
CA SER A 2 8.97 17.35 -29.01
C SER A 2 9.08 15.84 -29.23
N ALA A 3 10.07 15.42 -30.04
CA ALA A 3 10.39 14.02 -30.35
C ALA A 3 10.68 13.16 -29.11
N TYR A 4 11.05 13.80 -28.01
CA TYR A 4 11.32 13.17 -26.71
C TYR A 4 10.10 12.43 -26.13
N ILE A 5 8.88 12.95 -26.31
CA ILE A 5 7.65 12.30 -25.82
C ILE A 5 7.38 10.99 -26.59
N LYS A 6 7.67 10.96 -27.89
CA LYS A 6 7.45 9.76 -28.72
C LYS A 6 8.39 8.62 -28.36
N LEU A 7 9.62 8.93 -27.94
CA LEU A 7 10.63 7.94 -27.59
C LEU A 7 10.34 7.29 -26.21
N LEU A 8 9.72 8.05 -25.29
CA LEU A 8 9.22 7.52 -24.01
C LEU A 8 8.02 6.59 -24.19
N GLN A 9 7.20 6.77 -25.22
CA GLN A 9 6.06 5.89 -25.50
C GLN A 9 6.47 4.58 -26.18
N GLN A 10 7.62 4.55 -26.86
CA GLN A 10 8.13 3.35 -27.55
C GLN A 10 8.92 2.40 -26.64
N SER A 11 9.26 2.81 -25.43
CA SER A 11 10.07 2.04 -24.48
C SER A 11 9.26 1.29 -23.41
N ALA A 12 7.93 1.26 -23.54
CA ALA A 12 7.09 0.38 -22.74
C ALA A 12 7.01 -1.00 -23.44
N PRO A 13 7.58 -2.07 -22.88
CA PRO A 13 7.42 -3.40 -23.44
C PRO A 13 5.94 -3.81 -23.33
N ALA A 14 5.28 -3.80 -24.48
CA ALA A 14 3.98 -4.42 -24.69
C ALA A 14 4.18 -5.93 -24.82
N ASP A 15 4.38 -6.62 -23.70
CA ASP A 15 4.14 -8.06 -23.57
C ASP A 15 4.32 -8.48 -22.11
N SER A 16 3.21 -8.60 -21.39
CA SER A 16 3.11 -9.35 -20.14
C SER A 16 1.68 -9.84 -20.05
N PRO A 17 1.43 -11.14 -19.80
CA PRO A 17 0.07 -11.67 -19.70
C PRO A 17 -0.64 -10.89 -18.61
N HIS A 18 -1.75 -10.24 -18.97
CA HIS A 18 -2.63 -9.40 -18.15
C HIS A 18 -2.27 -9.40 -16.65
N LYS A 19 -1.23 -8.66 -16.24
CA LYS A 19 -0.97 -8.45 -14.82
C LYS A 19 -2.16 -7.68 -14.32
N LEU A 20 -2.90 -8.27 -13.39
CA LEU A 20 -4.05 -7.64 -12.75
C LEU A 20 -3.66 -6.23 -12.29
N PRO A 21 -4.56 -5.25 -12.30
CA PRO A 21 -4.27 -3.94 -11.74
C PRO A 21 -3.66 -4.07 -10.34
N LEU A 22 -2.68 -3.23 -9.98
CA LEU A 22 -2.01 -3.29 -8.68
C LEU A 22 -3.00 -3.30 -7.50
N THR A 23 -4.12 -2.57 -7.66
CA THR A 23 -5.23 -2.56 -6.72
C THR A 23 -5.85 -3.96 -6.52
N GLN A 24 -6.05 -4.71 -7.60
CA GLN A 24 -6.63 -6.05 -7.53
C GLN A 24 -5.64 -7.06 -6.95
N GLN A 25 -4.36 -7.01 -7.34
CA GLN A 25 -3.30 -7.83 -6.72
C GLN A 25 -3.23 -7.59 -5.21
N PHE A 26 -3.35 -6.33 -4.79
CA PHE A 26 -3.42 -5.98 -3.37
C PHE A 26 -4.64 -6.57 -2.68
N LEU A 27 -5.83 -6.48 -3.28
CA LEU A 27 -7.06 -7.00 -2.69
C LEU A 27 -7.05 -8.53 -2.58
N GLU A 28 -6.51 -9.24 -3.57
CA GLU A 28 -6.32 -10.70 -3.54
C GLU A 28 -5.37 -11.09 -2.41
N TRP A 29 -4.17 -10.51 -2.40
CA TRP A 29 -3.19 -10.76 -1.33
C TRP A 29 -3.76 -10.44 0.06
N TYR A 30 -4.44 -9.31 0.21
CA TYR A 30 -5.01 -8.91 1.49
C TYR A 30 -6.20 -9.77 1.91
N GLY A 31 -6.97 -10.29 0.95
CA GLY A 31 -8.07 -11.23 1.16
C GLY A 31 -7.60 -12.60 1.63
N ASP A 32 -6.44 -13.04 1.12
CA ASP A 32 -5.82 -14.32 1.48
C ASP A 32 -5.17 -14.32 2.87
N LEU A 33 -4.96 -13.15 3.48
CA LEU A 33 -4.42 -13.06 4.83
C LEU A 33 -5.43 -13.55 5.88
N PRO A 34 -4.98 -14.31 6.89
CA PRO A 34 -5.83 -14.68 8.01
C PRO A 34 -6.27 -13.42 8.78
N GLU A 35 -7.45 -13.47 9.40
CA GLU A 35 -8.08 -12.33 10.08
C GLU A 35 -7.15 -11.65 11.09
N ILE A 36 -6.48 -12.44 11.92
CA ILE A 36 -5.49 -11.97 12.91
C ILE A 36 -4.35 -11.18 12.25
N ALA A 37 -3.93 -11.57 11.04
CA ALA A 37 -2.87 -10.86 10.32
C ALA A 37 -3.39 -9.57 9.68
N ARG A 38 -4.69 -9.42 9.43
CA ARG A 38 -5.30 -8.20 8.88
C ARG A 38 -5.51 -7.12 9.93
N ASP A 39 -5.69 -7.51 11.19
CA ASP A 39 -5.91 -6.62 12.35
C ASP A 39 -4.62 -6.00 12.92
N ARG A 40 -3.63 -5.70 12.08
CA ARG A 40 -2.39 -5.03 12.51
C ARG A 40 -1.97 -3.91 11.57
N PRO A 41 -1.14 -2.96 12.06
CA PRO A 41 -0.42 -2.05 11.18
C PRO A 41 0.63 -2.78 10.33
N PHE A 42 0.79 -2.34 9.09
CA PHE A 42 1.75 -2.89 8.14
C PHE A 42 2.85 -1.88 7.81
N SER A 43 4.07 -2.35 7.63
CA SER A 43 5.18 -1.56 7.12
C SER A 43 5.12 -1.48 5.59
N MET A 44 5.77 -0.47 5.00
CA MET A 44 5.88 -0.40 3.53
C MET A 44 6.64 -1.60 2.97
N VAL A 45 7.67 -2.06 3.67
CA VAL A 45 8.53 -3.18 3.25
C VAL A 45 7.71 -4.46 3.06
N GLU A 46 6.73 -4.72 3.92
CA GLU A 46 5.85 -5.89 3.79
C GLU A 46 5.02 -5.84 2.50
N PHE A 47 4.50 -4.67 2.12
CA PHE A 47 3.78 -4.54 0.85
C PHE A 47 4.71 -4.67 -0.35
N GLU A 48 5.93 -4.10 -0.27
CA GLU A 48 6.91 -4.20 -1.34
C GLU A 48 7.34 -5.66 -1.57
N GLN A 49 7.50 -6.43 -0.49
CA GLN A 49 7.79 -7.87 -0.54
C GLN A 49 6.61 -8.67 -1.08
N ALA A 50 5.39 -8.38 -0.63
CA ALA A 50 4.19 -9.10 -1.06
C ALA A 50 3.82 -8.85 -2.53
N LEU A 51 3.89 -7.59 -2.97
CA LEU A 51 3.46 -7.18 -4.32
C LEU A 51 4.61 -7.17 -5.32
N GLY A 52 5.86 -7.30 -4.89
CA GLY A 52 7.03 -7.20 -5.74
C GLY A 52 7.15 -5.84 -6.46
N THR A 53 6.62 -4.78 -5.86
CA THR A 53 6.61 -3.42 -6.44
C THR A 53 7.11 -2.38 -5.45
N GLN A 54 7.57 -1.22 -5.97
CA GLN A 54 8.07 -0.14 -5.12
C GLN A 54 6.93 0.59 -4.42
N GLY A 55 7.15 1.01 -3.16
CA GLY A 55 6.18 1.71 -2.33
C GLY A 55 5.61 3.00 -2.92
N LYS A 56 6.31 3.62 -3.90
CA LYS A 56 5.81 4.79 -4.64
C LYS A 56 4.56 4.49 -5.48
N TYR A 57 4.40 3.26 -5.96
CA TYR A 57 3.22 2.82 -6.71
C TYR A 57 2.13 2.25 -5.78
N ILE A 58 2.54 1.70 -4.64
CA ILE A 58 1.63 1.13 -3.64
C ILE A 58 0.93 2.25 -2.84
N SER A 59 1.63 3.34 -2.51
CA SER A 59 1.08 4.42 -1.67
C SER A 59 -0.22 5.03 -2.22
N PRO A 60 -0.33 5.38 -3.52
CA PRO A 60 -1.58 5.89 -4.08
C PRO A 60 -2.74 4.88 -4.01
N VAL A 61 -2.45 3.58 -4.20
CA VAL A 61 -3.44 2.51 -4.12
C VAL A 61 -3.97 2.38 -2.69
N LEU A 62 -3.07 2.35 -1.69
CA LEU A 62 -3.45 2.30 -0.28
C LEU A 62 -4.33 3.49 0.13
N LEU A 63 -3.96 4.71 -0.30
CA LEU A 63 -4.74 5.92 -0.04
C LEU A 63 -6.13 5.85 -0.69
N ALA A 64 -6.22 5.38 -1.93
CA ALA A 64 -7.50 5.20 -2.62
C ALA A 64 -8.40 4.17 -1.94
N LEU A 65 -7.81 3.13 -1.33
CA LEU A 65 -8.50 2.12 -0.55
C LEU A 65 -8.82 2.56 0.90
N GLY A 66 -8.53 3.81 1.27
CA GLY A 66 -8.84 4.36 2.59
C GLY A 66 -7.86 3.98 3.70
N TRP A 67 -6.69 3.42 3.37
CA TRP A 67 -5.65 3.17 4.35
C TRP A 67 -5.01 4.48 4.80
N GLN A 68 -4.63 4.55 6.08
CA GLN A 68 -3.96 5.72 6.62
C GLN A 68 -2.52 5.43 6.98
N ARG A 69 -1.65 6.37 6.66
CA ARG A 69 -0.25 6.35 7.08
C ARG A 69 -0.13 6.99 8.46
N LYS A 70 0.34 6.24 9.45
CA LYS A 70 0.65 6.73 10.80
C LYS A 70 2.16 6.69 11.07
N ARG A 71 2.59 7.62 11.93
CA ARG A 71 3.96 7.67 12.46
C ARG A 71 3.88 7.39 13.96
N ARG A 72 4.64 6.40 14.44
CA ARG A 72 4.82 6.18 15.87
C ARG A 72 6.24 6.58 16.22
N TRP A 73 6.35 7.46 17.20
CA TRP A 73 7.62 7.75 17.84
C TRP A 73 7.99 6.58 18.73
N SER A 74 9.17 6.00 18.53
CA SER A 74 9.76 5.13 19.55
C SER A 74 10.57 5.99 20.52
N SER A 75 10.61 5.59 21.78
CA SER A 75 11.47 6.17 22.81
C SER A 75 12.96 6.05 22.47
N LEU A 76 13.33 5.17 21.54
CA LEU A 76 14.69 4.94 21.05
C LEU A 76 15.10 5.88 19.90
N GLY A 77 14.30 6.92 19.61
CA GLY A 77 14.64 7.96 18.63
C GLY A 77 14.40 7.58 17.16
N GLN A 78 14.10 6.32 16.86
CA GLN A 78 13.66 5.92 15.53
C GLN A 78 12.15 6.14 15.38
N TYR A 79 11.74 6.79 14.29
CA TYR A 79 10.34 6.83 13.90
C TYR A 79 10.08 5.74 12.87
N HIS A 80 9.04 4.95 13.10
CA HIS A 80 8.59 3.99 12.12
C HIS A 80 7.29 4.50 11.49
N ARG A 81 7.18 4.30 10.17
CA ARG A 81 5.99 4.65 9.39
C ARG A 81 5.25 3.36 9.09
N TYR A 82 3.97 3.34 9.40
CA TYR A 82 3.12 2.18 9.20
C TYR A 82 1.82 2.61 8.52
N TRP A 83 1.21 1.67 7.85
CA TRP A 83 -0.10 1.78 7.24
C TRP A 83 -1.10 1.03 8.09
N VAL A 84 -2.18 1.73 8.42
CA VAL A 84 -3.26 1.18 9.23
C VAL A 84 -4.44 0.87 8.31
N PRO A 85 -4.96 -0.36 8.36
CA PRO A 85 -6.17 -0.73 7.64
C PRO A 85 -7.36 0.16 8.02
N PRO A 86 -8.28 0.43 7.07
CA PRO A 86 -9.44 1.30 7.30
C PRO A 86 -10.37 0.83 8.43
N HIS A 87 -10.49 -0.48 8.65
CA HIS A 87 -11.37 -1.03 9.70
C HIS A 87 -10.82 -0.80 11.12
N ILE A 88 -9.50 -0.83 11.33
CA ILE A 88 -8.88 -0.57 12.64
C ILE A 88 -9.12 0.88 13.06
N LEU A 89 -9.09 1.81 12.10
CA LEU A 89 -9.34 3.23 12.36
C LEU A 89 -10.76 3.50 12.83
N LYS A 90 -11.74 2.78 12.27
CA LYS A 90 -13.13 2.82 12.74
C LYS A 90 -13.23 2.33 14.18
N ALA A 91 -12.50 1.28 14.54
CA ALA A 91 -12.47 0.77 15.90
C ALA A 91 -11.79 1.75 16.89
N THR A 92 -10.74 2.46 16.46
CA THR A 92 -10.04 3.39 17.37
C THR A 92 -10.86 4.62 17.73
N HIS A 93 -11.78 5.07 16.86
CA HIS A 93 -12.65 6.21 17.13
C HIS A 93 -13.77 5.90 18.13
N ALA A 94 -14.08 4.61 18.35
CA ALA A 94 -15.06 4.17 19.35
C ALA A 94 -14.47 4.14 20.78
N ALA A 95 -13.14 4.12 20.94
CA ALA A 95 -12.47 3.95 22.23
C ALA A 95 -12.06 5.26 22.93
N LEU A 96 -12.33 6.43 22.33
CA LEU A 96 -11.95 7.75 22.88
C LEU A 96 -13.14 8.58 23.41
N ILE A 97 -14.30 7.96 23.60
CA ILE A 97 -15.46 8.56 24.26
C ILE A 97 -15.78 7.74 25.52
N VAL A 98 -14.93 7.84 26.53
CA VAL A 98 -15.26 7.55 27.94
C VAL A 98 -14.54 8.57 28.81
#